data_AF-A0A2U2D5Q5-F1
#
_entry.id   AF-A0A2U2D5Q5-F1
#
_cell.length_a   1.000
_cell.length_b   1.000
_cell.length_c   1.000
_cell.angle_alpha   90.00
_cell.angle_beta   90.00
_cell.angle_gamma   90.00
#
_symmetry.space_group_name_H-M   'P 1'
#
loop_
_entity.id
_entity.type
_entity.pdbx_description
1 polymer ?
#
loop_
_entity_poly.entity_id
_entity_poly.type
_entity_poly.pdbx_seq_one_letter_code
_entity_poly.pdbx_strand_id
1 'polypeptide(L)'
;MLILDWAHGYSAVSGWEQFLTIYVLAFGIPAYFAFATWATRALSKMTEQQILKKIWRAPLTFIPFYAVPWVICGLAFALIGNLAGFPMMVGWLAFLPYLLIAGYVISGLTVALYRTVFS
;
A
#
# COMPACT_ATOMS: atom_id res chain seq x y z
N MET A 1 22.66 3.08 -32.88
CA MET A 1 21.49 3.97 -32.74
C MET A 1 20.31 3.05 -32.40
N LEU A 2 20.13 2.74 -31.12
CA LEU A 2 19.15 1.74 -30.64
C LEU A 2 18.85 1.82 -29.13
N ILE A 3 19.76 2.42 -28.33
CA ILE A 3 19.54 2.63 -26.89
C ILE A 3 18.95 4.02 -26.61
N LEU A 4 19.34 5.04 -27.37
CA LEU A 4 18.83 6.41 -27.21
C LEU A 4 17.39 6.55 -27.74
N ASP A 5 17.03 5.85 -28.82
CA ASP A 5 15.66 5.84 -29.34
C ASP A 5 14.71 5.04 -28.44
N TRP A 6 15.21 4.00 -27.74
CA TRP A 6 14.46 3.28 -26.70
C TRP A 6 14.16 4.16 -25.49
N ALA A 7 15.09 5.04 -25.11
CA ALA A 7 14.91 5.99 -24.00
C ALA A 7 13.96 7.15 -24.35
N HIS A 8 13.82 7.51 -25.63
CA HIS A 8 13.04 8.68 -26.03
C HIS A 8 11.54 8.38 -26.25
N GLY A 9 11.21 7.22 -26.85
CA GLY A 9 9.82 6.86 -27.17
C GLY A 9 8.95 6.39 -25.99
N TYR A 10 9.55 5.92 -24.89
CA TYR A 10 8.85 5.42 -23.70
C TYR A 10 8.44 6.54 -22.71
N SER A 11 9.08 7.71 -22.81
CA SER A 11 9.19 8.71 -21.75
C SER A 11 7.90 9.40 -21.27
N ALA A 12 6.77 9.29 -21.96
CA ALA A 12 5.53 9.99 -21.59
C ALA A 12 4.39 9.10 -21.07
N VAL A 13 4.31 7.83 -21.48
CA VAL A 13 3.25 6.88 -21.07
C VAL A 13 3.81 5.78 -20.14
N SER A 14 5.10 5.42 -20.29
CA SER A 14 5.71 4.39 -19.45
C SER A 14 5.99 4.83 -18.02
N GLY A 15 6.11 6.14 -17.77
CA GLY A 15 6.45 6.66 -16.45
C GLY A 15 5.43 6.25 -15.39
N TRP A 16 4.14 6.27 -15.73
CA TRP A 16 3.07 5.97 -14.78
C TRP A 16 2.87 4.45 -14.59
N GLU A 17 2.80 3.67 -15.67
CA GLU A 17 2.66 2.21 -15.52
C GLU A 17 3.86 1.58 -14.82
N GLN A 18 5.07 2.05 -15.13
CA GLN A 18 6.30 1.59 -14.50
C GLN A 18 6.37 2.04 -13.05
N PHE A 19 5.90 3.26 -12.73
CA PHE A 19 5.80 3.71 -11.35
C PHE A 19 4.76 2.91 -10.53
N LEU A 20 3.59 2.61 -11.09
CA LEU A 20 2.58 1.76 -10.46
C LEU A 20 3.12 0.35 -10.22
N THR A 21 3.79 -0.22 -11.22
CA THR A 21 4.28 -1.60 -11.16
C THR A 21 5.46 -1.73 -10.20
N ILE A 22 6.46 -0.86 -10.32
CA ILE A 22 7.71 -0.95 -9.54
C ILE A 22 7.51 -0.47 -8.10
N TYR A 23 6.68 0.54 -7.86
CA TYR A 23 6.61 1.13 -6.51
C TYR A 23 5.29 0.82 -5.81
N VAL A 24 4.15 1.05 -6.46
CA VAL A 24 2.84 0.85 -5.80
C VAL A 24 2.55 -0.64 -5.58
N LEU A 25 2.75 -1.47 -6.60
CA LEU A 25 2.49 -2.91 -6.52
C LEU A 25 3.63 -3.65 -5.83
N ALA A 26 4.90 -3.38 -6.18
CA ALA A 26 6.02 -4.10 -5.57
C ALA A 26 6.16 -3.84 -4.06
N PHE A 27 5.74 -2.67 -3.56
CA PHE A 27 5.68 -2.40 -2.11
C PHE A 27 4.31 -2.73 -1.51
N GLY A 28 3.22 -2.54 -2.26
CA GLY A 28 1.86 -2.82 -1.79
C GLY A 28 1.59 -4.29 -1.53
N ILE A 29 2.07 -5.19 -2.40
CA ILE A 29 1.84 -6.64 -2.26
C ILE A 29 2.51 -7.20 -0.99
N PRO A 30 3.81 -6.98 -0.73
CA PRO A 30 4.44 -7.43 0.51
C PRO A 30 3.84 -6.76 1.75
N ALA A 31 3.48 -5.47 1.67
CA ALA A 31 2.81 -4.77 2.75
C ALA A 31 1.48 -5.44 3.12
N TYR A 32 0.71 -5.87 2.11
CA TYR A 32 -0.54 -6.61 2.31
C TYR A 32 -0.29 -7.95 3.00
N PHE A 33 0.70 -8.74 2.55
CA PHE A 33 1.02 -10.01 3.22
C PHE A 33 1.48 -9.81 4.67
N ALA A 34 2.31 -8.80 4.94
CA ALA A 34 2.76 -8.47 6.29
C ALA A 34 1.57 -8.03 7.18
N PHE A 35 0.69 -7.18 6.66
CA PHE A 35 -0.52 -6.76 7.36
C PHE A 35 -1.46 -7.92 7.62
N ALA A 36 -1.73 -8.77 6.63
CA ALA A 36 -2.63 -9.91 6.75
C ALA A 36 -2.12 -10.93 7.78
N THR A 37 -0.83 -11.27 7.73
CA THR A 37 -0.21 -12.18 8.71
C THR A 37 -0.24 -11.60 10.12
N TRP A 38 0.04 -10.32 10.28
CA TRP A 38 -0.10 -9.63 11.57
C TRP A 38 -1.55 -9.60 12.06
N ALA A 39 -2.51 -9.27 11.19
CA ALA A 39 -3.93 -9.17 11.51
C ALA A 39 -4.49 -10.53 11.94
N THR A 40 -4.18 -11.61 11.22
CA THR A 40 -4.60 -12.98 11.59
C THR A 40 -4.14 -13.33 13.00
N ARG A 41 -2.88 -13.01 13.34
CA ARG A 41 -2.37 -13.24 14.70
C ARG A 41 -3.06 -12.35 15.73
N ALA A 42 -3.22 -11.06 15.43
CA ALA A 42 -3.81 -10.08 16.34
C ALA A 42 -5.30 -10.35 16.62
N LEU A 43 -6.04 -10.90 15.66
CA LEU A 43 -7.48 -11.15 15.76
C LEU A 43 -7.81 -12.56 16.28
N SER A 44 -6.86 -13.52 16.24
CA SER A 44 -7.06 -14.92 16.66
C SER A 44 -7.63 -15.13 18.07
N LYS A 45 -7.44 -14.16 18.98
CA LYS A 45 -7.89 -14.24 20.39
C LYS A 45 -9.07 -13.32 20.70
N MET A 46 -9.66 -12.67 19.70
CA MET A 46 -10.69 -11.65 19.88
C MET A 46 -12.08 -12.20 19.60
N THR A 47 -13.07 -11.68 20.31
CA THR A 47 -14.47 -12.02 20.04
C THR A 47 -14.96 -11.30 18.78
N GLU A 48 -15.98 -11.84 18.12
CA GLU A 48 -16.50 -11.32 16.84
C GLU A 48 -16.89 -9.84 16.91
N GLN A 49 -17.53 -9.42 18.00
CA GLN A 49 -17.88 -8.01 18.21
C GLN A 49 -16.65 -7.08 18.32
N GLN A 50 -15.55 -7.57 18.89
CA GLN A 50 -14.29 -6.82 18.96
C GLN A 50 -13.64 -6.74 17.57
N ILE A 51 -13.73 -7.80 16.77
CA ILE A 51 -13.23 -7.83 15.39
C ILE A 51 -13.99 -6.79 14.54
N LEU A 52 -15.32 -6.74 14.62
CA LEU A 52 -16.14 -5.75 13.90
C LEU A 52 -15.77 -4.30 14.25
N LYS A 53 -15.47 -4.01 15.52
CA LYS A 53 -15.00 -2.68 15.93
C LYS A 53 -13.61 -2.38 15.37
N LYS A 54 -12.74 -3.39 15.26
CA LYS A 54 -11.37 -3.22 14.73
C LYS A 54 -11.32 -3.11 13.22
N ILE A 55 -12.27 -3.70 12.48
CA ILE A 55 -12.34 -3.59 11.01
C ILE A 55 -12.37 -2.12 10.57
N TRP A 56 -13.08 -1.25 11.27
CA TRP A 56 -13.09 0.19 10.98
C TRP A 56 -11.73 0.89 11.14
N ARG A 57 -10.83 0.30 11.93
CA ARG A 57 -9.45 0.78 12.09
C ARG A 57 -8.47 0.08 11.15
N ALA A 58 -8.89 -0.98 10.45
CA ALA A 58 -8.03 -1.76 9.58
C ALA A 58 -7.35 -0.92 8.49
N PRO A 59 -8.07 -0.01 7.76
CA PRO A 59 -7.44 0.83 6.75
C PRO A 59 -6.36 1.75 7.34
N LEU A 60 -6.58 2.27 8.55
CA LEU A 60 -5.61 3.12 9.25
C LEU A 60 -4.38 2.31 9.69
N THR A 61 -4.59 1.11 10.23
CA THR A 61 -3.49 0.24 10.68
C THR A 61 -2.67 -0.33 9.52
N PHE A 62 -3.19 -0.34 8.30
CA PHE A 62 -2.48 -0.75 7.10
C PHE A 62 -1.43 0.29 6.64
N ILE A 63 -1.68 1.58 6.89
CA ILE A 63 -0.81 2.69 6.47
C ILE A 63 0.67 2.47 6.80
N PRO A 64 1.08 2.15 8.05
CA PRO A 64 2.49 1.94 8.35
C PRO A 64 3.10 0.77 7.57
N PHE A 65 2.36 -0.31 7.34
CA PHE A 65 2.85 -1.44 6.54
C PHE A 65 3.12 -1.02 5.09
N TYR A 66 2.26 -0.15 4.54
CA TYR A 66 2.44 0.40 3.21
C TYR A 66 3.56 1.43 3.14
N ALA A 67 3.67 2.33 4.12
CA ALA A 67 4.63 3.44 4.12
C ALA A 67 6.08 2.98 4.35
N VAL A 68 6.28 1.98 5.21
CA VAL A 68 7.62 1.52 5.64
C VAL A 68 8.53 1.14 4.46
N PRO A 69 8.12 0.32 3.48
CA PRO A 69 8.95 0.01 2.31
C PRO A 69 9.39 1.24 1.52
N TRP A 70 8.49 2.21 1.31
CA TRP A 70 8.81 3.45 0.59
C TRP A 70 9.86 4.28 1.33
N VAL A 71 9.72 4.41 2.65
CA VAL A 71 10.65 5.17 3.48
C VAL A 71 12.02 4.49 3.55
N ILE A 72 12.06 3.17 3.76
CA ILE A 72 13.32 2.40 3.84
C ILE A 72 14.06 2.47 2.51
N CYS A 73 13.38 2.20 1.38
CA CYS A 73 14.02 2.25 0.07
C CYS A 73 14.48 3.66 -0.30
N GLY A 74 13.64 4.68 -0.07
CA GLY A 74 14.01 6.07 -0.32
C GLY A 74 15.21 6.53 0.52
N LEU A 75 15.27 6.12 1.78
CA LEU A 75 16.41 6.38 2.66
C LEU A 75 17.68 5.68 2.15
N ALA A 76 17.59 4.43 1.70
CA ALA A 76 18.73 3.70 1.13
C ALA A 76 19.29 4.41 -0.12
N PHE A 77 18.42 4.90 -1.00
CA PHE A 77 18.84 5.71 -2.15
C PHE A 77 19.51 7.02 -1.73
N ALA A 78 18.97 7.71 -0.72
CA ALA A 78 19.56 8.94 -0.21
C ALA A 78 20.96 8.71 0.41
N LEU A 79 21.15 7.60 1.13
CA LEU A 79 22.44 7.23 1.72
C LEU A 79 23.54 6.93 0.69
N ILE A 80 23.16 6.49 -0.51
CA ILE A 80 24.08 6.24 -1.63
C ILE A 80 24.30 7.52 -2.47
N GLY A 81 23.78 8.67 -2.01
CA GLY A 81 23.94 9.97 -2.67
C GLY A 81 22.97 10.24 -3.81
N ASN A 82 21.94 9.40 -3.99
CA ASN A 82 20.92 9.61 -5.01
C ASN A 82 19.76 10.45 -4.46
N LEU A 83 19.66 11.69 -4.96
CA LEU A 83 18.61 12.64 -4.58
C LEU A 83 17.19 12.16 -4.94
N ALA A 84 17.04 11.18 -5.83
CA ALA A 84 15.75 10.54 -6.12
C ALA A 84 15.19 9.75 -4.93
N GLY A 85 15.99 9.49 -3.89
CA GLY A 85 15.52 8.87 -2.65
C GLY A 85 14.50 9.72 -1.88
N PHE A 86 14.65 11.05 -1.88
CA PHE A 86 13.73 11.95 -1.18
C PHE A 86 12.29 11.93 -1.71
N PRO A 87 12.02 12.12 -3.02
CA PRO A 87 10.66 12.02 -3.54
C PRO A 87 10.08 10.60 -3.36
N MET A 88 10.92 9.57 -3.36
CA MET A 88 10.51 8.21 -3.08
C MET A 88 10.04 8.02 -1.62
N MET A 89 10.67 8.66 -0.64
CA MET A 89 10.25 8.58 0.77
C MET A 89 8.85 9.14 1.03
N VAL A 90 8.38 10.06 0.18
CA VAL A 90 7.08 10.75 0.33
C VAL A 90 6.04 10.34 -0.70
N GLY A 91 6.44 9.60 -1.76
CA GLY A 91 5.57 9.23 -2.87
C GLY A 91 4.32 8.46 -2.48
N TRP A 92 4.39 7.66 -1.40
CA TRP A 92 3.25 6.92 -0.86
C TRP A 92 2.10 7.81 -0.38
N LEU A 93 2.37 9.07 -0.02
CA LEU A 93 1.33 10.02 0.42
C LEU A 93 0.32 10.32 -0.68
N ALA A 94 0.74 10.33 -1.94
CA ALA A 94 -0.16 10.53 -3.09
C ALA A 94 -1.19 9.39 -3.23
N PHE A 95 -0.88 8.20 -2.73
CA PHE A 95 -1.75 7.01 -2.79
C PHE A 95 -2.62 6.83 -1.56
N LEU A 96 -2.31 7.55 -0.48
CA LEU A 96 -2.99 7.45 0.80
C LEU A 96 -4.51 7.68 0.69
N PRO A 97 -5.01 8.69 -0.05
CA PRO A 97 -6.45 8.88 -0.23
C PRO A 97 -7.11 7.67 -0.89
N TYR A 98 -6.50 7.12 -1.95
CA TYR A 98 -7.03 5.97 -2.68
C TYR A 98 -7.04 4.70 -1.83
N LEU A 99 -5.97 4.46 -1.07
CA LEU A 99 -5.86 3.33 -0.15
C LEU A 99 -6.88 3.41 0.98
N LEU A 100 -7.10 4.60 1.54
CA LEU A 100 -8.11 4.80 2.58
C LEU A 100 -9.52 4.59 2.02
N ILE A 101 -9.85 5.20 0.89
CA ILE A 101 -11.19 5.05 0.28
C ILE A 101 -11.45 3.58 -0.03
N ALA A 102 -10.55 2.91 -0.74
CA ALA A 102 -10.70 1.49 -1.06
C ALA A 102 -10.78 0.62 0.21
N GLY A 103 -9.91 0.88 1.18
CA GLY A 103 -9.89 0.16 2.46
C GLY A 103 -11.19 0.31 3.25
N TYR A 104 -11.74 1.53 3.32
CA TYR A 104 -13.01 1.79 4.01
C TYR A 104 -14.21 1.20 3.27
N VAL A 105 -14.23 1.27 1.93
CA VAL A 105 -15.28 0.62 1.12
C VAL A 105 -15.28 -0.89 1.37
N ILE A 106 -14.12 -1.55 1.31
CA ILE A 106 -13.99 -3.00 1.56
C ILE A 106 -14.37 -3.34 3.01
N SER A 107 -13.94 -2.53 3.98
CA SER A 107 -14.29 -2.71 5.39
C SER A 107 -15.80 -2.61 5.61
N GLY A 108 -16.44 -1.60 5.00
CA GLY A 108 -17.88 -1.41 5.04
C GLY A 108 -18.65 -2.56 4.40
N LEU A 109 -18.21 -3.01 3.22
CA LEU A 109 -18.79 -4.18 2.54
C LEU A 109 -18.66 -5.46 3.37
N THR A 110 -17.52 -5.65 4.03
CA THR A 110 -17.30 -6.81 4.90
C THR A 110 -18.26 -6.79 6.10
N VAL A 111 -18.44 -5.63 6.72
CA VAL A 111 -19.41 -5.46 7.82
C VAL A 111 -20.85 -5.65 7.33
N ALA A 112 -21.19 -5.10 6.16
CA ALA A 112 -22.52 -5.24 5.57
C ALA A 112 -22.84 -6.70 5.26
N LEU A 113 -21.94 -7.42 4.59
CA LEU A 113 -22.07 -8.84 4.27
C LEU A 113 -22.21 -9.68 5.55
N TYR A 114 -21.35 -9.43 6.54
CA TYR A 114 -21.43 -10.13 7.82
C TYR A 114 -22.80 -9.93 8.48
N ARG A 115 -23.30 -8.70 8.51
CA ARG A 115 -24.63 -8.41 9.06
C ARG A 115 -25.75 -9.05 8.23
N THR A 116 -25.67 -9.10 6.91
CA THR A 116 -26.73 -9.71 6.10
C THR A 116 -26.82 -11.23 6.23
N VAL A 117 -25.70 -11.90 6.55
CA VAL A 117 -25.64 -13.37 6.62
C VAL A 117 -25.83 -13.89 8.05
N PHE A 118 -25.32 -13.17 9.04
CA PHE A 118 -25.25 -13.64 10.43
C PHE A 118 -26.10 -12.83 11.42
N SER A 119 -26.83 -11.81 10.96
CA SER A 119 -27.83 -11.07 11.76
C SER A 119 -29.24 -11.39 11.32
#